data_AF-A0A1M6DC84-F1
#
_entry.id   AF-A0A1M6DC84-F1
#
_cell.length_a   1.000
_cell.length_b   1.000
_cell.length_c   1.000
_cell.angle_alpha   90.00
_cell.angle_beta   90.00
_cell.angle_gamma   90.00
#
_symmetry.space_group_name_H-M   'P 1'
#
loop_
_entity.id
_entity.type
_entity.pdbx_description
1 polymer ?
#
loop_
_entity_poly.entity_id
_entity_poly.type
_entity_poly.pdbx_seq_one_letter_code
_entity_poly.pdbx_strand_id
1 'polypeptide(L)'
;MVICSLSIGIGLFWTDIIRYVGLSGVLHGLFAGYALQEILAGRRSSWLLLAGVAGKVGWEQCFGAPATTAALIQAPVAIQAHLAGFISGVVTVIIINRWIRFKTQPADQ
;
A
#
# COMPACT_ATOMS: atom_id res chain seq x y z
N MET A 1 6.63 7.13 2.93
CA MET A 1 7.65 6.12 3.31
C MET A 1 7.57 5.78 4.79
N VAL A 2 7.85 6.71 5.72
CA VAL A 2 7.84 6.44 7.18
C VAL A 2 6.52 5.85 7.68
N ILE A 3 5.38 6.44 7.28
CA ILE A 3 4.05 5.95 7.68
C ILE A 3 3.83 4.50 7.24
N CYS A 4 4.20 4.18 5.99
CA CYS A 4 4.11 2.81 5.46
C CYS A 4 5.01 1.87 6.25
N SER A 5 6.28 2.25 6.50
CA SER A 5 7.22 1.43 7.26
C SER A 5 6.72 1.14 8.68
N LEU A 6 6.18 2.14 9.37
CA LEU A 6 5.62 1.98 10.71
C LEU A 6 4.38 1.09 10.70
N SER A 7 3.48 1.30 9.74
CA SER A 7 2.26 0.50 9.59
C SER A 7 2.57 -0.96 9.29
N ILE A 8 3.59 -1.22 8.46
CA ILE A 8 4.08 -2.57 8.19
C ILE A 8 4.67 -3.18 9.46
N GLY A 9 5.54 -2.47 10.19
CA GLY A 9 6.11 -2.97 11.44
C GLY A 9 5.04 -3.35 12.47
N ILE A 10 4.02 -2.50 12.64
CA ILE A 10 2.88 -2.78 13.52
C ILE A 10 2.07 -3.98 13.01
N GLY A 11 1.77 -4.02 11.70
CA GLY A 11 0.97 -5.10 11.11
C GLY A 11 1.65 -6.46 11.18
N LEU A 12 2.98 -6.50 11.11
CA LEU A 12 3.76 -7.73 11.22
C LEU A 12 3.93 -8.21 12.67
N PHE A 13 3.68 -7.36 13.68
CA PHE A 13 3.86 -7.70 15.08
C PHE A 13 2.98 -8.88 15.54
N TRP A 14 1.80 -9.06 14.92
CA TRP A 14 0.87 -10.17 15.20
C TRP A 14 1.05 -11.38 14.26
N THR A 15 2.16 -11.45 13.55
CA THR A 15 2.44 -12.55 12.61
C THR A 15 3.61 -13.40 13.09
N ASP A 16 3.75 -14.61 12.52
CA ASP A 16 4.88 -15.49 12.81
C ASP A 16 6.20 -15.05 12.13
N ILE A 17 6.23 -13.87 11.50
CA ILE A 17 7.41 -13.35 10.81
C ILE A 17 8.38 -12.73 11.83
N ILE A 18 9.44 -13.46 12.13
CA ILE A 18 10.48 -13.04 13.09
C ILE A 18 11.43 -11.99 12.50
N ARG A 19 11.72 -12.08 11.19
CA ARG A 19 12.64 -11.18 10.50
C ARG A 19 12.05 -10.73 9.18
N TYR A 20 11.82 -9.43 9.06
CA TYR A 20 11.39 -8.78 7.83
C TYR A 20 12.49 -7.85 7.32
N VAL A 21 12.91 -8.05 6.07
CA VAL A 21 13.99 -7.27 5.42
C VAL A 21 13.58 -6.71 4.05
N GLY A 22 12.26 -6.56 3.82
CA GLY A 22 11.72 -6.14 2.53
C GLY A 22 11.43 -4.63 2.44
N LEU A 23 11.72 -4.04 1.28
CA LEU A 23 11.19 -2.72 0.88
C LEU A 23 9.89 -2.83 0.06
N SER A 24 9.54 -4.03 -0.40
CA SER A 24 8.39 -4.27 -1.28
C SER A 24 7.07 -3.81 -0.68
N GLY A 25 6.84 -4.02 0.62
CA GLY A 25 5.63 -3.52 1.29
C GLY A 25 5.50 -1.99 1.20
N VAL A 26 6.59 -1.27 1.42
CA VAL A 26 6.61 0.20 1.30
C VAL A 26 6.32 0.62 -0.14
N LEU A 27 6.88 -0.07 -1.14
CA LEU A 27 6.61 0.22 -2.55
C LEU A 27 5.14 0.01 -2.92
N HIS A 28 4.49 -1.05 -2.44
CA HIS A 28 3.05 -1.26 -2.66
C HIS A 28 2.22 -0.11 -2.07
N GLY A 29 2.60 0.39 -0.89
CA GLY A 29 1.99 1.58 -0.30
C GLY A 29 2.22 2.86 -1.10
N LEU A 30 3.45 3.09 -1.56
CA LEU A 30 3.77 4.25 -2.40
C LEU A 30 3.01 4.20 -3.72
N PHE A 31 3.02 3.08 -4.44
CA PHE A 31 2.31 2.95 -5.71
C PHE A 31 0.80 3.10 -5.55
N ALA A 32 0.20 2.47 -4.55
CA ALA A 32 -1.23 2.63 -4.29
C ALA A 32 -1.59 4.07 -3.89
N GLY A 33 -0.79 4.69 -3.02
CA GLY A 33 -0.97 6.08 -2.61
C GLY A 33 -0.84 7.06 -3.77
N TYR A 34 0.25 7.01 -4.53
CA TYR A 34 0.45 7.88 -5.68
C TYR A 34 -0.63 7.68 -6.75
N ALA A 35 -0.95 6.43 -7.10
CA ALA A 35 -2.01 6.15 -8.05
C ALA A 35 -3.36 6.73 -7.60
N LEU A 36 -3.71 6.56 -6.32
CA LEU A 36 -4.95 7.12 -5.77
C LEU A 36 -4.93 8.65 -5.76
N GLN A 37 -3.83 9.28 -5.37
CA GLN A 37 -3.67 10.74 -5.38
C GLN A 37 -3.88 11.29 -6.80
N GLU A 38 -3.33 10.63 -7.82
CA GLU A 38 -3.49 11.03 -9.22
C GLU A 38 -4.92 10.85 -9.72
N ILE A 39 -5.57 9.74 -9.36
CA ILE A 39 -6.99 9.51 -9.66
C ILE A 39 -7.86 10.63 -9.06
N LEU A 40 -7.62 10.98 -7.79
CA LEU A 40 -8.33 12.06 -7.10
C LEU A 40 -8.05 13.44 -7.71
N ALA A 41 -6.90 13.62 -8.35
CA ALA A 41 -6.54 14.81 -9.14
C ALA A 41 -7.06 14.76 -10.59
N GLY A 42 -7.83 13.74 -10.97
CA GLY A 42 -8.50 13.64 -12.28
C GLY A 42 -7.71 12.88 -13.36
N ARG A 43 -6.51 12.34 -13.06
CA ARG A 43 -5.72 11.53 -14.00
C ARG A 43 -6.26 10.10 -14.07
N ARG A 44 -7.11 9.83 -15.07
CA ARG A 44 -7.79 8.54 -15.23
C ARG A 44 -6.85 7.36 -15.55
N SER A 45 -5.71 7.61 -16.18
CA SER A 45 -4.74 6.55 -16.52
C SER A 45 -4.21 5.81 -15.29
N SER A 46 -4.16 6.47 -14.14
CA SER A 46 -3.60 5.92 -12.90
C SER A 46 -4.49 4.84 -12.26
N TRP A 47 -5.75 4.67 -12.73
CA TRP A 47 -6.61 3.55 -12.32
C TRP A 47 -6.01 2.19 -12.63
N LEU A 48 -5.31 2.04 -13.76
CA LEU A 48 -4.67 0.78 -14.12
C LEU A 48 -3.59 0.38 -13.12
N LEU A 49 -2.81 1.35 -12.64
CA LEU A 49 -1.80 1.09 -11.62
C LEU A 49 -2.44 0.70 -10.30
N LEU A 50 -3.45 1.45 -9.83
CA LEU A 50 -4.13 1.13 -8.57
C LEU A 50 -4.79 -0.25 -8.63
N ALA A 51 -5.49 -0.56 -9.73
CA ALA A 51 -6.13 -1.85 -9.95
C ALA A 51 -5.09 -2.99 -10.06
N GLY A 52 -3.96 -2.76 -10.74
CA GLY A 52 -2.88 -3.74 -10.84
C GLY A 52 -2.26 -4.07 -9.49
N VAL A 53 -1.96 -3.06 -8.66
CA VAL A 53 -1.44 -3.26 -7.30
C VAL A 53 -2.47 -3.94 -6.42
N ALA A 54 -3.73 -3.50 -6.43
CA ALA A 54 -4.81 -4.11 -5.64
C ALA A 54 -5.06 -5.57 -6.04
N GLY A 55 -5.13 -5.85 -7.34
CA GLY A 55 -5.30 -7.21 -7.86
C GLY A 55 -4.12 -8.10 -7.50
N LYS A 56 -2.89 -7.60 -7.59
CA LYS A 56 -1.69 -8.32 -7.17
C LYS A 56 -1.71 -8.65 -5.68
N VAL A 57 -1.97 -7.68 -4.81
CA VAL A 57 -2.02 -7.89 -3.36
C VAL A 57 -3.16 -8.85 -3.00
N GLY A 58 -4.34 -8.67 -3.59
CA GLY A 58 -5.48 -9.56 -3.39
C GLY A 58 -5.18 -11.01 -3.79
N TRP A 59 -4.53 -11.20 -4.94
CA TRP A 59 -4.07 -12.52 -5.37
C TRP A 59 -3.14 -13.16 -4.34
N GLU A 60 -2.18 -12.40 -3.80
CA GLU A 60 -1.27 -12.93 -2.76
C GLU A 60 -2.00 -13.36 -1.50
N GLN A 61 -3.04 -12.63 -1.07
CA GLN A 61 -3.80 -13.00 0.12
C GLN A 61 -4.61 -14.29 -0.10
N CYS A 62 -5.10 -14.54 -1.32
CA CYS A 62 -5.91 -15.71 -1.62
C CYS A 62 -5.09 -16.96 -1.96
N PHE A 63 -3.99 -16.79 -2.70
CA PHE A 63 -3.24 -17.89 -3.32
C PHE A 63 -1.77 -17.96 -2.89
N GLY A 64 -1.31 -17.01 -2.06
CA GLY A 64 0.10 -16.91 -1.67
C GLY A 64 0.97 -16.20 -2.70
N ALA A 65 2.25 -16.05 -2.35
CA ALA A 65 3.22 -15.42 -3.22
C ALA A 65 3.68 -16.35 -4.36
N PRO A 66 4.09 -15.80 -5.53
CA PRO A 66 4.65 -16.60 -6.60
C PRO A 66 5.90 -17.37 -6.15
N ALA A 67 5.96 -18.67 -6.48
CA ALA A 67 7.11 -19.52 -6.16
C ALA A 67 8.41 -19.00 -6.79
N THR A 68 8.32 -18.39 -7.97
CA THR A 68 9.45 -17.77 -8.66
C THR A 68 10.05 -16.62 -7.85
N THR A 69 9.22 -15.78 -7.22
CA THR A 69 9.70 -14.68 -6.38
C THR A 69 10.40 -15.21 -5.13
N ALA A 70 9.82 -16.21 -4.46
CA ALA A 70 10.43 -16.85 -3.29
C ALA A 70 11.78 -17.49 -3.63
N ALA A 71 11.89 -18.14 -4.79
CA ALA A 71 13.14 -18.71 -5.30
C ALA A 71 14.20 -17.64 -5.61
N LEU A 72 13.81 -16.49 -6.17
CA LEU A 72 14.73 -15.40 -6.47
C LEU A 72 15.31 -14.74 -5.22
N ILE A 73 14.48 -14.57 -4.17
CA ILE A 73 14.92 -13.94 -2.92
C ILE A 73 15.44 -14.94 -1.87
N GLN A 74 15.38 -16.25 -2.18
CA GLN A 74 15.78 -17.35 -1.28
C GLN A 74 15.10 -17.27 0.10
N ALA A 75 13.86 -16.81 0.14
CA ALA A 75 13.10 -16.59 1.36
C ALA A 75 11.59 -16.58 1.10
N PRO A 76 10.76 -16.89 2.11
CA PRO A 76 9.32 -16.66 2.03
C PRO A 76 9.02 -15.18 1.80
N VAL A 77 8.07 -14.89 0.92
CA VAL A 77 7.62 -13.51 0.66
C VAL A 77 6.61 -13.12 1.75
N ALA A 78 6.89 -12.02 2.45
CA ALA A 78 6.02 -11.46 3.47
C ALA A 78 4.80 -10.73 2.87
N ILE A 79 3.83 -11.49 2.38
CA ILE A 79 2.61 -10.95 1.74
C ILE A 79 1.78 -10.06 2.67
N GLN A 80 1.87 -10.27 3.99
CA GLN A 80 1.23 -9.42 5.00
C GLN A 80 1.79 -8.00 4.97
N ALA A 81 3.09 -7.86 4.69
CA ALA A 81 3.74 -6.56 4.54
C ALA A 81 3.27 -5.82 3.27
N HIS A 82 3.00 -6.55 2.18
CA HIS A 82 2.44 -5.96 0.96
C HIS A 82 1.03 -5.41 1.22
N LEU A 83 0.19 -6.16 1.92
CA LEU A 83 -1.16 -5.72 2.30
C LEU A 83 -1.11 -4.50 3.24
N ALA A 84 -0.32 -4.57 4.32
CA ALA A 84 -0.19 -3.48 5.27
C ALA A 84 0.33 -2.19 4.61
N GLY A 85 1.31 -2.33 3.71
CA GLY A 85 1.82 -1.23 2.90
C GLY A 85 0.74 -0.62 2.00
N PHE A 86 0.04 -1.44 1.22
CA PHE A 86 -1.06 -1.02 0.35
C PHE A 86 -2.14 -0.24 1.10
N ILE A 87 -2.66 -0.81 2.20
CA ILE A 87 -3.69 -0.17 3.04
C ILE A 87 -3.19 1.16 3.59
N SER A 88 -1.97 1.19 4.14
CA SER A 88 -1.36 2.41 4.69
C SER A 88 -1.27 3.52 3.66
N GLY A 89 -0.82 3.20 2.43
CA GLY A 89 -0.74 4.15 1.33
C GLY A 89 -2.10 4.75 0.96
N VAL A 90 -3.11 3.89 0.76
CA VAL A 90 -4.48 4.30 0.44
C VAL A 90 -5.07 5.18 1.54
N VAL A 91 -5.00 4.73 2.80
CA VAL A 91 -5.58 5.44 3.95
C VAL A 91 -4.91 6.81 4.14
N THR A 92 -3.58 6.87 4.03
CA THR A 92 -2.83 8.13 4.18
C THR A 92 -3.30 9.16 3.15
N VAL A 93 -3.46 8.76 1.89
CA VAL A 93 -3.90 9.66 0.82
C VAL A 93 -5.35 10.11 1.02
N ILE A 94 -6.24 9.22 1.47
CA ILE A 94 -7.64 9.58 1.79
C ILE A 94 -7.67 10.63 2.91
N ILE A 95 -6.91 10.43 3.99
CA ILE A 95 -6.86 11.36 5.12
C ILE A 95 -6.32 12.72 4.67
N ILE A 96 -5.21 12.75 3.94
CA ILE A 96 -4.61 13.99 3.45
C ILE A 96 -5.58 14.73 2.52
N ASN A 97 -6.19 14.05 1.55
CA ASN A 97 -7.14 14.69 0.63
C ASN A 97 -8.36 15.25 1.37
N ARG A 98 -8.90 14.51 2.35
CA ARG A 98 -10.03 15.00 3.17
C ARG A 98 -9.64 16.23 3.99
N TRP A 99 -8.47 16.21 4.61
CA TRP A 99 -7.97 17.32 5.41
C TRP A 99 -7.73 18.58 4.57
N ILE A 100 -7.14 18.43 3.37
CA ILE A 100 -6.96 19.54 2.44
C ILE A 100 -8.31 20.09 2.02
N ARG A 101 -9.24 19.23 1.59
CA ARG A 101 -10.59 19.66 1.17
C ARG A 101 -11.33 20.42 2.27
N PHE A 102 -11.25 19.94 3.52
CA PHE A 102 -11.84 20.60 4.68
C PHE A 102 -11.26 22.02 4.88
N LYS A 103 -9.94 22.19 4.77
CA LYS A 103 -9.30 23.51 4.88
C LYS A 103 -9.61 24.46 3.73
N THR A 104 -9.91 23.93 2.55
CA THR A 104 -10.21 24.73 1.36
C THR A 104 -11.70 25.06 1.21
N GLN A 105 -12.56 24.57 2.10
CA GLN A 105 -13.96 25.02 2.12
C GLN A 105 -14.01 26.49 2.56
N PRO A 106 -14.67 27.38 1.79
CA PRO A 106 -14.81 28.79 2.18
C PRO A 106 -15.58 28.90 3.50
N ALA A 107 -15.22 29.89 4.31
CA ALA A 107 -15.72 30.09 5.67
C ALA A 107 -17.16 30.65 5.74
N ASP A 108 -17.95 30.47 4.69
CA ASP A 108 -19.33 30.94 4.57
C ASP A 108 -20.34 29.76 4.54
N GLN A 109 -20.40 29.02 5.65
CA GLN A 109 -21.62 28.35 6.10
C GLN A 109 -21.96 28.77 7.52
#